data_AF-A0A829S3P2-F1
#
_entry.id   AF-A0A829S3P2-F1
#
_cell.length_a   1.000
_cell.length_b   1.000
_cell.length_c   1.000
_cell.angle_alpha   90.00
_cell.angle_beta   90.00
_cell.angle_gamma   90.00
#
_symmetry.space_group_name_H-M   'P 1'
#
loop_
_entity.id
_entity.type
_entity.pdbx_description
1 polymer ?
#
loop_
_entity_poly.entity_id
_entity_poly.type
_entity_poly.pdbx_seq_one_letter_code
_entity_poly.pdbx_strand_id
1 'polypeptide(L)'
;MIRDETLRVEKTDLDFSFFKNEKPLILDRDISVLILPSFTQKDAFHNGTIEIFSYLQEKISPEEVELFSTDEDYKELALHSRAHWLGVFLVTSLATPIFTNVISDYISNELQAKNGDEVDFSIIIEKKSEKNIIVSYRGDVEKVNDVLNTVKELSEDGKRNEPERCIESAPVK
;
A
#
# COMPACT_ATOMS: atom_id res chain seq x y z
N MET A 1 10.73 13.20 -25.83
CA MET A 1 9.64 12.90 -24.88
C MET A 1 10.14 11.73 -24.04
N ILE A 2 10.72 12.01 -22.87
CA ILE A 2 11.21 10.97 -21.99
C ILE A 2 9.96 10.37 -21.34
N ARG A 3 9.66 9.11 -21.65
CA ARG A 3 8.64 8.36 -20.92
C ARG A 3 9.21 8.15 -19.52
N ASP A 4 8.81 9.00 -18.59
CA ASP A 4 8.95 8.68 -17.17
C ASP A 4 8.20 7.36 -16.96
N GLU A 5 8.87 6.36 -16.39
CA GLU A 5 8.23 5.08 -16.11
C GLU A 5 7.10 5.32 -15.12
N THR A 6 5.86 5.13 -15.60
CA THR A 6 4.64 5.41 -14.84
C THR A 6 4.48 4.51 -13.63
N LEU A 7 5.10 3.32 -13.66
CA LEU A 7 5.15 2.34 -12.58
C LEU A 7 6.61 2.06 -12.22
N ARG A 8 6.95 2.15 -10.94
CA ARG A 8 8.27 1.82 -10.40
C ARG A 8 8.12 0.81 -9.28
N VAL A 9 9.00 -0.19 -9.26
CA VAL A 9 9.05 -1.22 -8.21
C VAL A 9 10.47 -1.30 -7.67
N GLU A 10 10.62 -1.05 -6.38
CA GLU A 10 11.92 -0.99 -5.72
C GLU A 10 11.90 -1.80 -4.42
N LYS A 11 13.07 -2.30 -3.99
CA LYS A 11 13.20 -2.90 -2.66
C LYS A 11 13.34 -1.79 -1.63
N THR A 12 12.78 -2.01 -0.46
CA THR A 12 12.87 -1.07 0.66
C THR A 12 13.10 -1.82 1.97
N ASP A 13 13.69 -1.13 2.93
CA ASP A 13 13.82 -1.61 4.31
C ASP A 13 12.77 -0.96 5.23
N LEU A 14 11.82 -0.19 4.67
CA LEU A 14 10.69 0.38 5.40
C LEU A 14 9.65 -0.69 5.72
N ASP A 15 9.18 -0.71 6.96
CA ASP A 15 8.26 -1.70 7.51
C ASP A 15 7.51 -1.14 8.74
N PHE A 16 6.56 -1.88 9.32
CA PHE A 16 5.80 -1.37 10.47
C PHE A 16 6.69 -1.20 11.70
N SER A 17 7.74 -2.03 11.85
CA SER A 17 8.68 -1.95 12.97
C SER A 17 9.50 -0.67 12.94
N PHE A 18 9.94 -0.24 11.76
CA PHE A 18 10.64 1.01 11.50
C PHE A 18 9.79 2.19 11.98
N PHE A 19 8.55 2.29 11.52
CA PHE A 19 7.66 3.40 11.89
C PHE A 19 7.23 3.34 13.36
N LYS A 20 7.10 2.14 13.94
CA LYS A 20 6.80 1.97 15.36
C LYS A 20 7.93 2.50 16.24
N ASN A 21 9.19 2.34 15.80
CA ASN A 21 10.34 2.91 16.50
C ASN A 21 10.38 4.44 16.40
N GLU A 22 9.91 5.02 15.30
CA GLU A 22 9.85 6.48 15.13
C GLU A 22 8.73 7.13 15.97
N LYS A 23 7.52 6.55 15.97
CA LYS A 23 6.37 7.06 16.72
C LYS A 23 5.58 5.92 17.40
N PRO A 24 6.08 5.40 18.54
CA PRO A 24 5.50 4.22 19.19
C PRO A 24 4.08 4.44 19.73
N LEU A 25 3.71 5.69 20.03
CA LEU A 25 2.37 6.03 20.54
C LEU A 25 1.28 5.93 19.46
N ILE A 26 1.65 5.99 18.18
CA ILE A 26 0.69 5.83 17.06
C ILE A 26 0.49 4.35 16.76
N LEU A 27 1.55 3.55 16.88
CA LEU A 27 1.58 2.13 16.52
C LEU A 27 1.61 1.23 17.77
N ASP A 28 0.67 1.49 18.68
CA ASP A 28 0.53 0.76 19.94
C ASP A 28 -0.23 -0.57 19.79
N ARG A 29 -0.91 -0.76 18.66
CA ARG A 29 -1.68 -1.95 18.29
C ARG A 29 -1.20 -2.58 16.99
N ASP A 30 -1.68 -3.80 16.73
CA ASP A 30 -1.43 -4.50 15.47
C ASP A 30 -2.35 -3.95 14.39
N ILE A 31 -1.77 -3.23 13.43
CA ILE A 31 -2.47 -2.66 12.28
C ILE A 31 -2.02 -3.33 10.98
N SER A 32 -2.89 -3.30 9.98
CA SER A 32 -2.68 -3.93 8.68
C SER A 32 -2.39 -2.92 7.57
N VAL A 33 -2.83 -1.67 7.75
CA VAL A 33 -2.64 -0.56 6.81
C VAL A 33 -2.25 0.70 7.58
N LEU A 34 -1.16 1.34 7.17
CA LEU A 34 -0.70 2.62 7.70
C LEU A 34 -0.60 3.64 6.56
N ILE A 35 -1.27 4.78 6.72
CA ILE A 35 -1.13 5.90 5.79
C ILE A 35 0.03 6.78 6.25
N LEU A 36 0.99 7.02 5.36
CA LEU A 36 2.22 7.74 5.62
C LEU A 36 2.20 9.15 5.00
N PRO A 37 2.95 10.11 5.58
CA PRO A 37 3.12 11.43 4.96
C PRO A 37 3.82 11.31 3.61
N SER A 38 3.69 12.36 2.78
CA SER A 38 4.29 12.41 1.45
C SER A 38 5.81 12.25 1.51
N PHE A 39 6.39 11.43 0.64
CA PHE A 39 7.85 11.35 0.52
C PHE A 39 8.47 12.68 0.05
N THR A 40 7.71 13.53 -0.64
CA THR A 40 8.20 14.81 -1.15
C THR A 40 8.35 15.87 -0.05
N GLN A 41 7.51 15.80 0.97
CA GLN A 41 7.48 16.71 2.12
C GLN A 41 7.22 15.86 3.37
N LYS A 42 8.31 15.50 4.05
CA LYS A 42 8.45 14.41 5.03
C LYS A 42 7.52 14.47 6.25
N ASP A 43 6.69 15.49 6.38
CA ASP A 43 5.84 15.77 7.54
C ASP A 43 4.41 16.17 7.18
N ALA A 44 4.00 16.09 5.91
CA ALA A 44 2.66 16.50 5.51
C ALA A 44 2.00 15.52 4.52
N PHE A 45 0.69 15.39 4.64
CA PHE A 45 -0.14 14.48 3.88
C PHE A 45 -0.71 15.18 2.65
N HIS A 46 -1.14 14.42 1.65
CA HIS A 46 -1.85 15.01 0.51
C HIS A 46 -3.26 15.41 0.95
N ASN A 47 -3.77 16.51 0.41
CA ASN A 47 -5.16 16.88 0.62
C ASN A 47 -6.10 15.74 0.21
N GLY A 48 -7.10 15.44 1.05
CA GLY A 48 -8.00 14.31 0.84
C GLY A 48 -7.63 13.07 1.66
N THR A 49 -6.57 13.15 2.48
CA THR A 49 -6.08 11.97 3.23
C THR A 49 -7.08 11.55 4.31
N ILE A 50 -7.79 12.48 4.95
CA ILE A 50 -8.80 12.15 5.97
C ILE A 50 -9.98 11.38 5.36
N GLU A 51 -10.38 11.74 4.15
CA GLU A 51 -11.45 11.07 3.40
C GLU A 51 -11.03 9.65 3.04
N ILE A 52 -9.81 9.46 2.53
CA ILE A 52 -9.24 8.13 2.24
C ILE A 52 -9.14 7.30 3.53
N PHE A 53 -8.65 7.91 4.61
CA PHE A 53 -8.51 7.25 5.90
C PHE A 53 -9.86 6.74 6.42
N SER A 54 -10.87 7.60 6.42
CA SER A 54 -12.23 7.27 6.83
C SER A 54 -12.82 6.15 5.96
N TYR A 55 -12.58 6.21 4.64
CA TYR A 55 -13.04 5.18 3.71
C TYR A 55 -12.41 3.81 3.98
N LEU A 56 -11.09 3.79 4.19
CA LEU A 56 -10.37 2.56 4.51
C LEU A 56 -10.83 1.96 5.84
N GLN A 57 -11.06 2.78 6.86
CA GLN A 57 -11.61 2.31 8.14
C GLN A 57 -13.02 1.72 7.98
N GLU A 58 -13.87 2.33 7.16
CA GLU A 58 -15.23 1.83 6.91
C GLU A 58 -15.22 0.48 6.17
N LYS A 59 -14.36 0.31 5.16
CA LYS A 59 -14.35 -0.87 4.29
C LYS A 59 -13.45 -2.01 4.77
N ILE A 60 -12.43 -1.72 5.58
CA ILE A 60 -11.50 -2.71 6.15
C ILE A 60 -11.85 -2.91 7.62
N SER A 61 -11.40 -2.02 8.50
CA SER A 61 -11.72 -1.98 9.92
C SER A 61 -11.06 -0.75 10.56
N PRO A 62 -11.70 -0.05 11.51
CA PRO A 62 -11.09 1.04 12.27
C PRO A 62 -9.84 0.62 13.06
N GLU A 63 -9.81 -0.63 13.52
CA GLU A 63 -8.71 -1.17 14.33
C GLU A 63 -7.48 -1.51 13.47
N GLU A 64 -7.69 -1.86 12.20
CA GLU A 64 -6.64 -2.31 11.27
C GLU A 64 -6.01 -1.20 10.44
N VAL A 65 -6.61 -0.02 10.39
CA VAL A 65 -6.15 1.11 9.58
C VAL A 65 -5.78 2.27 10.50
N GLU A 66 -4.59 2.84 10.29
CA GLU A 66 -4.10 3.99 11.06
C GLU A 66 -3.45 5.04 10.17
N LEU A 67 -3.43 6.28 10.64
CA LEU A 67 -2.72 7.41 10.06
C LEU A 67 -1.42 7.67 10.84
N PHE A 68 -0.28 7.85 10.16
CA PHE A 68 1.00 8.10 10.81
C PHE A 68 1.16 9.56 11.31
N SER A 69 0.14 10.06 12.01
CA SER A 69 0.11 11.40 12.60
C SER A 69 -0.68 11.41 13.90
N THR A 70 -0.39 12.38 14.76
CA THR A 70 -1.34 12.82 15.79
C THR A 70 -2.22 13.93 15.22
N ASP A 71 -3.35 14.22 15.88
CA ASP A 71 -4.22 15.35 15.51
C ASP A 71 -3.48 16.69 15.56
N GLU A 72 -2.54 16.85 16.50
CA GLU A 72 -1.74 18.08 16.66
C GLU A 72 -0.68 18.24 15.57
N ASP A 73 -0.14 17.13 15.07
CA ASP A 73 0.90 17.11 14.05
C ASP A 73 0.34 17.08 12.62
N TYR A 74 -0.95 16.81 12.46
CA TYR A 74 -1.55 16.60 11.16
C TYR A 74 -1.54 17.87 10.31
N LYS A 75 -0.99 17.75 9.10
CA LYS A 75 -0.91 18.83 8.13
C LYS A 75 -1.20 18.30 6.74
N GLU A 76 -2.02 19.03 5.99
CA GLU A 76 -2.28 18.74 4.58
C GLU A 76 -1.54 19.69 3.65
N LEU A 77 -1.15 19.13 2.51
CA LEU A 77 -0.60 19.85 1.37
C LEU A 77 -1.68 20.00 0.31
N ALA A 78 -2.09 21.24 0.09
CA ALA A 78 -2.86 21.60 -1.09
C ALA A 78 -1.92 21.72 -2.30
N LEU A 79 -1.75 20.62 -3.03
CA LEU A 79 -1.04 20.63 -4.31
C LEU A 79 -2.02 21.02 -5.42
N HIS A 80 -1.76 22.12 -6.12
CA HIS A 80 -2.55 22.56 -7.29
C HIS A 80 -2.25 21.74 -8.56
N SER A 81 -2.08 20.44 -8.42
CA SER A 81 -1.76 19.53 -9.50
C SER A 81 -3.04 19.07 -10.23
N ARG A 82 -2.89 18.63 -11.48
CA ARG A 82 -3.97 17.97 -12.23
C ARG A 82 -4.22 16.52 -11.77
N ALA A 83 -3.21 15.86 -11.18
CA ALA A 83 -3.33 14.50 -10.70
C ALA A 83 -4.01 14.44 -9.33
N HIS A 84 -4.70 13.33 -9.05
CA HIS A 84 -5.22 12.96 -7.74
C HIS A 84 -4.15 12.22 -6.94
N TRP A 85 -3.73 12.81 -5.81
CA TRP A 85 -2.67 12.26 -4.97
C TRP A 85 -3.30 11.47 -3.84
N LEU A 86 -3.24 10.14 -3.90
CA LEU A 86 -3.85 9.28 -2.89
C LEU A 86 -2.93 9.07 -1.68
N GLY A 87 -1.62 9.22 -1.89
CA GLY A 87 -0.62 9.16 -0.84
C GLY A 87 0.19 7.87 -0.79
N VAL A 88 0.81 7.67 0.36
CA VAL A 88 1.75 6.56 0.59
C VAL A 88 1.13 5.63 1.62
N PHE A 89 1.06 4.35 1.29
CA PHE A 89 0.45 3.34 2.13
C PHE A 89 1.48 2.27 2.46
N LEU A 90 1.58 1.89 3.73
CA LEU A 90 2.28 0.68 4.16
C LEU A 90 1.24 -0.38 4.50
N VAL A 91 1.36 -1.56 3.90
CA VAL A 91 0.36 -2.62 3.96
C VAL A 91 1.03 -3.95 4.21
N THR A 92 0.46 -4.77 5.09
CA THR A 92 0.94 -6.14 5.29
C THR A 92 0.64 -7.00 4.07
N SER A 93 1.49 -8.00 3.79
CA SER A 93 1.25 -8.93 2.68
C SER A 93 -0.12 -9.61 2.75
N LEU A 94 -0.60 -9.92 3.96
CA LEU A 94 -1.92 -10.52 4.19
C LEU A 94 -3.10 -9.58 3.86
N ALA A 95 -2.99 -8.29 4.16
CA ALA A 95 -4.06 -7.32 3.95
C ALA A 95 -4.09 -6.77 2.52
N THR A 96 -3.02 -6.98 1.74
CA THR A 96 -2.86 -6.41 0.40
C THR A 96 -4.02 -6.72 -0.55
N PRO A 97 -4.57 -7.96 -0.63
CA PRO A 97 -5.69 -8.25 -1.53
C PRO A 97 -6.97 -7.46 -1.19
N ILE A 98 -7.25 -7.24 0.09
CA ILE A 98 -8.41 -6.47 0.56
C ILE A 98 -8.16 -4.99 0.27
N PHE A 99 -7.01 -4.48 0.71
CA PHE A 99 -6.61 -3.08 0.52
C PHE A 99 -6.69 -2.65 -0.95
N THR A 100 -6.12 -3.44 -1.85
CA THR A 100 -6.13 -3.12 -3.30
C THR A 100 -7.52 -3.11 -3.90
N ASN A 101 -8.45 -3.95 -3.44
CA ASN A 101 -9.85 -3.88 -3.86
C ASN A 101 -10.52 -2.59 -3.36
N VAL A 102 -10.32 -2.23 -2.08
CA VAL A 102 -10.89 -1.02 -1.48
C VAL A 102 -10.35 0.24 -2.13
N ILE A 103 -9.06 0.30 -2.45
CA ILE A 103 -8.47 1.45 -3.15
C ILE A 103 -8.99 1.57 -4.59
N SER A 104 -9.11 0.45 -5.32
CA SER A 104 -9.72 0.45 -6.66
C SER A 104 -11.15 1.00 -6.63
N ASP A 105 -11.92 0.58 -5.63
CA ASP A 105 -13.29 1.01 -5.38
C ASP A 105 -13.36 2.51 -5.01
N TYR A 106 -12.50 2.99 -4.10
CA TYR A 106 -12.38 4.41 -3.76
C TYR A 106 -12.11 5.28 -4.99
N ILE A 107 -11.13 4.90 -5.81
CA ILE A 107 -10.76 5.64 -7.02
C ILE A 107 -11.93 5.70 -8.02
N SER A 108 -12.68 4.62 -8.14
CA SER A 108 -13.76 4.52 -9.12
C SER A 108 -15.05 5.21 -8.65
N ASN A 109 -15.42 5.04 -7.39
CA ASN A 109 -16.76 5.37 -6.88
C ASN A 109 -16.79 6.64 -6.02
N GLU A 110 -15.78 6.85 -5.17
CA GLU A 110 -15.73 8.02 -4.29
C GLU A 110 -15.04 9.20 -4.96
N LEU A 111 -13.86 8.96 -5.51
CA LEU A 111 -13.11 9.97 -6.27
C LEU A 111 -13.80 10.28 -7.62
N GLN A 112 -14.57 9.31 -8.14
CA GLN A 112 -15.21 9.36 -9.46
C GLN A 112 -14.24 9.74 -10.57
N ALA A 113 -12.99 9.26 -10.47
CA ALA A 113 -11.95 9.54 -11.44
C ALA A 113 -12.33 8.98 -12.81
N LYS A 114 -12.12 9.78 -13.86
CA LYS A 114 -12.55 9.50 -15.22
C LYS A 114 -11.36 9.21 -16.11
N ASN A 115 -11.63 8.63 -17.27
CA ASN A 115 -10.61 8.43 -18.30
C ASN A 115 -9.95 9.77 -18.65
N GLY A 116 -8.62 9.78 -18.67
CA GLY A 116 -7.81 10.99 -18.84
C GLY A 116 -7.43 11.70 -17.55
N ASP A 117 -7.96 11.29 -16.39
CA ASP A 117 -7.47 11.74 -15.09
C ASP A 117 -6.19 10.96 -14.72
N GLU A 118 -5.29 11.64 -14.01
CA GLU A 118 -4.03 11.09 -13.53
C GLU A 118 -4.14 10.82 -12.02
N VAL A 119 -3.60 9.70 -11.55
CA VAL A 119 -3.48 9.40 -10.11
C VAL A 119 -2.02 9.19 -9.72
N ASP A 120 -1.69 9.49 -8.47
CA ASP A 120 -0.36 9.33 -7.88
C ASP A 120 -0.49 8.62 -6.52
N PHE A 121 0.19 7.48 -6.36
CA PHE A 121 0.24 6.74 -5.10
C PHE A 121 1.49 5.86 -4.98
N SER A 122 1.85 5.55 -3.74
CA SER A 122 2.87 4.54 -3.42
C SER A 122 2.33 3.52 -2.43
N ILE A 123 2.62 2.24 -2.66
CA ILE A 123 2.26 1.14 -1.77
C ILE A 123 3.53 0.39 -1.37
N ILE A 124 3.86 0.43 -0.09
CA ILE A 124 4.88 -0.40 0.53
C ILE A 124 4.21 -1.69 1.00
N ILE A 125 4.73 -2.82 0.55
CA ILE A 125 4.26 -4.15 0.98
C ILE A 125 5.29 -4.71 1.97
N GLU A 126 4.85 -4.90 3.22
CA GLU A 126 5.62 -5.64 4.23
C GLU A 126 5.48 -7.14 3.97
N LYS A 127 6.60 -7.76 3.57
CA LYS A 127 6.70 -9.19 3.30
C LYS A 127 7.18 -9.95 4.52
N LYS A 128 6.79 -11.22 4.67
CA LYS A 128 7.21 -12.04 5.83
C LYS A 128 8.62 -12.63 5.69
N SER A 129 8.99 -13.03 4.47
CA SER A 129 10.17 -13.87 4.22
C SER A 129 11.13 -13.30 3.19
N GLU A 130 10.77 -12.18 2.57
CA GLU A 130 11.55 -11.51 1.53
C GLU A 130 11.76 -10.03 1.90
N LYS A 131 12.61 -9.32 1.16
CA LYS A 131 12.70 -7.87 1.31
C LYS A 131 11.38 -7.21 0.94
N ASN A 132 11.00 -6.21 1.72
CA ASN A 132 9.86 -5.36 1.43
C ASN A 132 10.06 -4.63 0.11
N ILE A 133 8.94 -4.27 -0.48
CA ILE A 133 8.91 -3.64 -1.79
C ILE A 133 8.04 -2.39 -1.72
N ILE A 134 8.42 -1.38 -2.47
CA ILE A 134 7.62 -0.21 -2.72
C ILE A 134 7.23 -0.20 -4.20
N VAL A 135 5.93 -0.09 -4.45
CA VAL A 135 5.35 0.09 -5.78
C VAL A 135 4.85 1.53 -5.85
N SER A 136 5.45 2.35 -6.70
CA SER A 136 5.05 3.74 -6.92
C SER A 136 4.46 3.89 -8.31
N TYR A 137 3.31 4.55 -8.39
CA TYR A 137 2.59 4.76 -9.63
C TYR A 137 2.16 6.21 -9.78
N ARG A 138 2.42 6.75 -10.97
CA ARG A 138 1.88 8.03 -11.41
C ARG A 138 1.48 7.94 -12.87
N GLY A 139 0.20 8.10 -13.16
CA GLY A 139 -0.31 8.01 -14.53
C GLY A 139 -1.82 7.88 -14.63
N ASP A 140 -2.28 7.52 -15.83
CA ASP A 140 -3.69 7.45 -16.19
C ASP A 140 -4.50 6.46 -15.32
N VAL A 141 -5.68 6.87 -14.87
CA VAL A 141 -6.55 6.05 -14.02
C VAL A 141 -6.90 4.69 -14.64
N GLU A 142 -6.90 4.60 -15.97
CA GLU A 142 -7.21 3.41 -16.76
C GLU A 142 -6.22 2.25 -16.52
N LYS A 143 -5.01 2.57 -16.02
CA LYS A 143 -3.97 1.58 -15.70
C LYS A 143 -3.91 1.18 -14.24
N VAL A 144 -4.69 1.83 -13.38
CA VAL A 144 -4.68 1.57 -11.94
C VAL A 144 -4.98 0.12 -11.62
N ASN A 145 -5.97 -0.50 -12.27
CA ASN A 145 -6.30 -1.90 -12.00
C ASN A 145 -5.16 -2.86 -12.38
N ASP A 146 -4.42 -2.59 -13.46
CA ASP A 146 -3.24 -3.37 -13.84
C ASP A 146 -2.13 -3.24 -12.76
N VAL A 147 -1.94 -2.03 -12.24
CA VAL A 147 -0.98 -1.74 -11.16
C VAL A 147 -1.39 -2.43 -9.87
N LEU A 148 -2.65 -2.34 -9.47
CA LEU A 148 -3.16 -2.96 -8.24
C LEU A 148 -3.12 -4.50 -8.33
N ASN A 149 -3.31 -5.08 -9.52
CA ASN A 149 -3.07 -6.52 -9.74
C ASN A 149 -1.60 -6.88 -9.58
N THR A 150 -0.68 -6.05 -10.09
CA THR A 150 0.77 -6.22 -9.87
C THR A 150 1.11 -6.19 -8.38
N VAL A 151 0.51 -5.26 -7.61
CA VAL A 151 0.67 -5.17 -6.15
C VAL A 151 0.19 -6.46 -5.46
N LYS A 152 -0.98 -7.01 -5.86
CA LYS A 152 -1.48 -8.29 -5.35
C LYS A 152 -0.50 -9.43 -5.63
N GLU A 153 -0.06 -9.59 -6.88
CA GLU A 153 0.88 -10.65 -7.26
C GLU A 153 2.20 -10.55 -6.50
N LEU A 154 2.74 -9.34 -6.35
CA LEU A 154 3.98 -9.11 -5.63
C LEU A 154 3.85 -9.36 -4.11
N SER A 155 2.64 -9.26 -3.55
CA SER A 155 2.36 -9.53 -2.13
C SER A 155 2.27 -11.01 -1.78
N GLU A 156 2.11 -11.89 -2.78
CA GLU A 156 2.09 -13.33 -2.55
C GLU A 156 3.48 -13.80 -2.10
N ASP A 157 3.67 -13.98 -0.79
CA ASP A 157 4.86 -14.61 -0.24
C ASP A 157 4.98 -16.02 -0.85
N GLY A 158 6.05 -16.26 -1.59
CA GLY A 158 6.20 -17.44 -2.44
C GLY A 158 5.91 -18.74 -1.69
N LYS A 159 4.76 -19.37 -1.97
CA LYS A 159 4.54 -20.79 -1.73
C LYS A 159 5.45 -21.61 -2.64
N ARG A 160 6.74 -21.70 -2.32
CA ARG A 160 7.65 -22.71 -2.88
C ARG A 160 8.62 -23.17 -1.79
N ASN A 161 8.25 -24.25 -1.10
CA ASN A 161 9.01 -25.50 -1.00
C ASN A 161 8.48 -26.38 0.14
N GLU A 162 7.62 -27.35 -0.18
CA GLU A 162 7.74 -28.70 0.38
C GLU A 162 7.42 -29.69 -0.75
N PRO A 163 8.42 -30.36 -1.36
CA PRO A 163 8.15 -31.61 -2.03
C PRO A 163 7.94 -32.68 -0.94
N GLU A 164 6.69 -32.99 -0.60
CA GLU A 164 6.38 -34.29 0.03
C GLU A 164 6.64 -35.40 -1.00
N ARG A 165 7.89 -35.83 -1.09
CA ARG A 165 8.28 -37.13 -1.66
C ARG A 165 9.32 -37.78 -0.77
N CYS A 166 8.87 -38.36 0.33
CA CYS A 166 9.47 -39.57 0.87
C CYS A 166 8.56 -40.74 0.47
N ILE A 167 8.85 -41.33 -0.70
CA ILE A 167 8.46 -42.72 -0.95
C ILE A 167 9.31 -43.59 -0.01
N GLU A 168 8.77 -43.95 1.15
CA GLU A 168 9.31 -45.09 1.88
C GLU A 168 9.14 -46.33 1.01
N SER A 169 10.27 -46.90 0.63
CA SER A 169 10.43 -48.16 -0.06
C SER A 169 9.66 -49.28 0.65
N ALA A 170 8.83 -50.00 -0.10
CA ALA A 170 8.17 -51.22 0.37
C ALA A 170 9.20 -52.24 0.88
N PRO A 171 8.92 -52.97 1.98
CA PRO A 171 9.82 -54.01 2.45
C PRO A 171 9.79 -55.21 1.49
N VAL A 172 10.97 -55.62 1.04
CA VAL A 172 11.20 -56.89 0.36
C VAL A 172 10.89 -58.02 1.34
N LYS A 173 9.88 -58.84 1.02
CA LYS A 173 9.79 -60.25 1.43
C LYS A 173 9.17 -61.07 0.31
#